data_AF-A0A914CPJ3-F1
#
_entry.id   AF-A0A914CPJ3-F1
#
_cell.length_a   1.000
_cell.length_b   1.000
_cell.length_c   1.000
_cell.angle_alpha   90.00
_cell.angle_beta   90.00
_cell.angle_gamma   90.00
#
_symmetry.space_group_name_H-M   'P 1'
#
loop_
_entity.id
_entity.type
_entity.pdbx_description
1 polymer ?
#
loop_
_entity_poly.entity_id
_entity_poly.type
_entity_poly.pdbx_seq_one_letter_code
_entity_poly.pdbx_strand_id
1 'polypeptide(L)'
;MTVKDSSILEPLHSQRWKCGEFDDEILDMVESSEVESIAFQLCHSDTLYNDYFKNMNAGRLKSALTCLVLLCAFEMIIHAISGDWLKFAALNVINVLLLLLIFVWEKQPLILSWIVVAASAIILCFAPVALSSSMTLLTLFLCYTLLPLQLKPSALAAIIITLLALIIQIFHYAKPRELIAEVLLLLAMNISGIFVYYPTELIQRRTFRETRKCVERRIRLVHDNQKQELILLSVLPKHIAHEMKRDFEVGHDDEHTFRKIHIQKNENISILFADICGFTNLASMCKAEDLVKTLNELFARFDKQALENHCEKIKILGDCYYCVCGIPDKRTDHAVCAVSMGLDMIHTIK
;
A
#
# COMPACT_ATOMS: atom_id res chain seq x y z
N MET A 1 9.60 13.18 -20.60
CA MET A 1 8.35 13.82 -20.14
C MET A 1 8.30 13.74 -18.64
N THR A 2 8.45 14.89 -18.00
CA THR A 2 8.38 15.10 -16.55
C THR A 2 6.93 14.97 -16.11
N VAL A 3 6.58 13.88 -15.43
CA VAL A 3 5.28 13.75 -14.76
C VAL A 3 5.40 14.44 -13.41
N LYS A 4 4.78 15.61 -13.37
CA LYS A 4 4.72 16.55 -12.26
C LYS A 4 3.29 16.48 -11.72
N ASP A 5 2.92 15.36 -11.13
CA ASP A 5 1.65 15.21 -10.41
C ASP A 5 1.91 14.51 -9.08
N SER A 6 2.33 15.32 -8.12
CA SER A 6 2.53 14.97 -6.72
C SER A 6 1.23 15.06 -5.90
N SER A 7 0.06 15.01 -6.54
CA SER A 7 -1.27 15.14 -5.93
C SER A 7 -1.96 13.79 -5.68
N ILE A 8 -1.43 12.67 -6.18
CA ILE A 8 -2.04 11.33 -5.99
C ILE A 8 -1.71 10.73 -4.61
N LEU A 9 -0.79 11.34 -3.85
CA LEU A 9 -0.34 10.83 -2.54
C LEU A 9 -0.84 11.66 -1.34
N GLU A 10 -1.67 12.68 -1.58
CA GLU A 10 -2.20 13.58 -0.54
C GLU A 10 -3.25 12.98 0.44
N PRO A 11 -3.90 11.81 0.23
CA PRO A 11 -4.85 11.30 1.24
C PRO A 11 -4.18 10.75 2.51
N LEU A 12 -2.86 10.58 2.54
CA LEU A 12 -2.16 9.92 3.65
C LEU A 12 -1.89 10.82 4.85
N HIS A 13 -2.20 12.13 4.80
CA HIS A 13 -1.79 13.07 5.86
C HIS A 13 -2.92 13.72 6.67
N SER A 14 -4.20 13.49 6.38
CA SER A 14 -5.25 13.88 7.32
C SER A 14 -6.51 13.07 7.12
N GLN A 15 -6.68 12.02 7.92
CA GLN A 15 -7.84 11.85 8.77
C GLN A 15 -7.74 10.55 9.55
N ARG A 16 -8.47 10.56 10.65
CA ARG A 16 -8.47 9.61 11.75
C ARG A 16 -9.04 8.27 11.26
N TRP A 17 -8.17 7.32 10.92
CA TRP A 17 -8.53 5.97 10.49
C TRP A 17 -9.49 5.31 11.48
N LYS A 18 -10.79 5.27 11.14
CA LYS A 18 -11.76 4.41 11.79
C LYS A 18 -11.73 3.07 11.07
N CYS A 19 -11.56 2.00 11.85
CA CYS A 19 -11.61 0.63 11.37
C CYS A 19 -13.01 0.35 10.81
N GLY A 20 -13.17 0.13 9.49
CA GLY A 20 -14.44 -0.33 8.92
C GLY A 20 -14.79 0.17 7.51
N GLU A 21 -14.24 1.28 7.04
CA GLU A 21 -14.54 1.83 5.70
C GLU A 21 -13.21 1.94 4.93
N PHE A 22 -12.92 0.96 4.08
CA PHE A 22 -11.92 1.09 3.03
C PHE A 22 -12.72 1.39 1.75
N ASP A 23 -12.78 2.67 1.40
CA ASP A 23 -13.62 3.22 0.32
C ASP A 23 -13.42 2.52 -1.03
N ASP A 24 -14.54 2.29 -1.71
CA ASP A 24 -14.67 1.82 -3.10
C ASP A 24 -13.81 2.64 -4.10
N GLU A 25 -13.43 3.86 -3.73
CA GLU A 25 -12.57 4.76 -4.50
C GLU A 25 -11.14 4.22 -4.73
N ILE A 26 -10.58 3.46 -3.77
CA ILE A 26 -9.29 2.80 -3.94
C ILE A 26 -9.44 1.55 -4.82
N LEU A 27 -10.61 0.89 -4.79
CA LEU A 27 -10.92 -0.26 -5.64
C LEU A 27 -11.06 0.16 -7.11
N ASP A 28 -11.74 1.28 -7.38
CA ASP A 28 -11.90 1.84 -8.73
C ASP A 28 -10.55 2.28 -9.33
N MET A 29 -9.62 2.81 -8.51
CA MET A 29 -8.26 3.13 -8.98
C MET A 29 -7.43 1.88 -9.35
N VAL A 30 -7.70 0.74 -8.71
CA VAL A 30 -7.04 -0.54 -8.95
C VAL A 30 -7.67 -1.30 -10.13
N GLU A 31 -8.85 -0.87 -10.60
CA GLU A 31 -9.63 -1.55 -11.64
C GLU A 31 -9.07 -1.37 -13.07
N SER A 32 -8.07 -0.51 -13.27
CA SER A 32 -7.36 -0.44 -14.55
C SER A 32 -6.21 -1.46 -14.60
N SER A 33 -6.27 -2.36 -15.58
CA SER A 33 -5.26 -3.40 -15.83
C SER A 33 -3.81 -2.85 -15.94
N GLU A 34 -3.64 -1.57 -16.30
CA GLU A 34 -2.34 -0.90 -16.32
C GLU A 34 -1.85 -0.56 -14.91
N VAL A 35 -2.69 0.01 -14.04
CA VAL A 35 -2.32 0.40 -12.66
C VAL A 35 -2.00 -0.82 -11.81
N GLU A 36 -2.66 -1.96 -12.03
CA GLU A 36 -2.37 -3.21 -11.32
C GLU A 36 -0.98 -3.79 -11.66
N SER A 37 -0.62 -3.77 -12.95
CA SER A 37 0.71 -4.18 -13.42
C SER A 37 1.82 -3.29 -12.87
N ILE A 38 1.56 -1.97 -12.81
CA ILE A 38 2.44 -0.95 -12.24
C ILE A 38 2.55 -1.12 -10.73
N ALA A 39 1.45 -1.40 -10.01
CA ALA A 39 1.45 -1.63 -8.56
C ALA A 39 2.25 -2.90 -8.19
N PHE A 40 2.13 -3.96 -9.01
CA PHE A 40 2.91 -5.18 -8.84
C PHE A 40 4.40 -4.96 -9.14
N GLN A 41 4.74 -4.21 -10.20
CA GLN A 41 6.12 -3.80 -10.49
C GLN A 41 6.71 -2.89 -9.41
N LEU A 42 5.95 -1.91 -8.91
CA LEU A 42 6.37 -1.03 -7.82
C LEU A 42 6.64 -1.83 -6.56
N CYS A 43 5.76 -2.77 -6.19
CA CYS A 43 5.98 -3.65 -5.04
C CYS A 43 7.33 -4.38 -5.14
N HIS A 44 7.83 -4.66 -6.34
CA HIS A 44 9.10 -5.33 -6.55
C HIS A 44 10.35 -4.44 -6.43
N SER A 45 10.19 -3.12 -6.42
CA SER A 45 11.32 -2.18 -6.39
C SER A 45 11.94 -2.06 -5.00
N ASP A 46 13.27 -2.21 -4.91
CA ASP A 46 14.06 -1.95 -3.70
C ASP A 46 14.04 -0.46 -3.28
N THR A 47 13.66 0.45 -4.18
CA THR A 47 13.55 1.88 -3.89
C THR A 47 12.47 2.20 -2.84
N LEU A 48 11.43 1.36 -2.75
CA LEU A 48 10.33 1.54 -1.80
C LEU A 48 10.79 1.50 -0.35
N TYR A 49 11.83 0.70 -0.03
CA TYR A 49 12.33 0.66 1.34
C TYR A 49 12.98 1.99 1.74
N ASN A 50 13.72 2.63 0.82
CA ASN A 50 14.35 3.92 1.10
C ASN A 50 13.31 5.00 1.37
N ASP A 51 12.20 5.00 0.64
CA ASP A 51 11.14 6.00 0.83
C ASP A 51 10.28 5.69 2.07
N TYR A 52 9.97 4.41 2.31
CA TYR A 52 9.36 3.96 3.56
C TYR A 52 10.19 4.37 4.78
N PHE A 53 11.51 4.16 4.71
CA PHE A 53 12.44 4.52 5.77
C PHE A 53 12.48 6.03 6.01
N LYS A 54 12.49 6.86 4.95
CA LYS A 54 12.41 8.33 5.07
C LYS A 54 11.12 8.77 5.76
N ASN A 55 9.96 8.25 5.31
CA ASN A 55 8.66 8.67 5.82
C ASN A 55 8.42 8.22 7.27
N MET A 56 8.71 6.96 7.58
CA MET A 56 8.54 6.42 8.93
C MET A 56 9.45 7.11 9.94
N ASN A 57 10.67 7.46 9.54
CA ASN A 57 11.61 8.14 10.42
C ASN A 57 11.55 9.66 10.33
N ALA A 58 10.57 10.21 9.58
CA ALA A 58 10.39 11.64 9.50
C ALA A 58 10.16 12.21 10.92
N GLY A 59 9.11 11.76 11.61
CA GLY A 59 8.80 12.26 12.97
C GLY A 59 9.97 12.16 13.96
N ARG A 60 10.88 11.18 13.78
CA ARG A 60 12.07 11.01 14.63
C ARG A 60 13.08 12.13 14.44
N LEU A 61 13.30 12.61 13.20
CA LEU A 61 14.25 13.70 12.95
C LEU A 61 13.82 15.00 13.62
N LYS A 62 12.52 15.30 13.61
CA LYS A 62 11.96 16.43 14.37
C LYS A 62 12.23 16.30 15.87
N SER A 63 11.99 15.11 16.44
CA SER A 63 12.26 14.85 17.85
C SER A 63 13.75 15.00 18.21
N ALA A 64 14.64 14.55 17.33
CA ALA A 64 16.09 14.70 17.48
C ALA A 64 16.51 16.18 17.51
N LEU A 65 16.01 16.97 16.55
CA LEU A 65 16.26 18.41 16.47
C LEU A 65 15.75 19.14 17.71
N THR A 66 14.53 18.83 18.17
CA THR A 66 13.99 19.45 19.40
C THR A 66 14.82 19.12 20.62
N CYS A 67 15.34 17.89 20.73
CA CYS A 67 16.18 17.51 21.85
C CYS A 67 17.55 18.22 21.82
N LEU A 68 18.14 18.38 20.63
CA LEU A 68 19.39 19.14 20.47
C LEU A 68 19.23 20.62 20.80
N VAL A 69 18.13 21.26 20.40
CA VAL A 69 17.82 22.64 20.80
C VAL A 69 17.73 22.78 22.32
N LEU A 70 17.07 21.83 23.00
CA LEU A 70 16.99 21.82 24.46
C LEU A 70 18.37 21.63 25.11
N LEU A 71 19.21 20.76 24.54
CA LEU A 71 20.59 20.54 25.01
C LEU A 71 21.44 21.79 24.84
N CYS A 72 21.37 22.47 23.68
CA CYS A 72 22.01 23.78 23.47
C CYS A 72 21.52 24.83 24.46
N ALA A 73 20.21 24.91 24.69
CA ALA A 73 19.64 25.87 25.62
C ALA A 73 20.12 25.65 27.06
N PHE A 74 20.25 24.40 27.47
CA PHE A 74 20.82 24.05 28.76
C PHE A 74 22.29 24.48 28.89
N GLU A 75 23.11 24.25 27.86
CA GLU A 75 24.50 24.72 27.85
C GLU A 75 24.60 26.26 27.86
N MET A 76 23.71 26.96 27.17
CA MET A 76 23.66 28.43 27.23
C MET A 76 23.42 28.94 28.64
N ILE A 77 22.52 28.31 29.41
CA ILE A 77 22.25 28.70 30.80
C ILE A 77 23.50 28.52 31.67
N ILE A 78 24.23 27.40 31.49
CA ILE A 78 25.45 27.16 32.26
C ILE A 78 26.53 28.20 31.95
N HIS A 79 26.73 28.55 30.68
CA HIS A 79 27.72 29.57 30.30
C HIS A 79 27.32 31.00 30.67
N ALA A 80 26.01 31.28 30.76
CA ALA A 80 25.51 32.54 31.31
C ALA A 80 25.85 32.69 32.81
N ILE A 81 25.78 31.58 33.56
CA ILE A 81 26.14 31.56 34.98
C ILE A 81 27.66 31.64 35.18
N SER A 82 28.46 31.00 34.31
CA SER A 82 29.93 31.02 34.41
C SER A 82 30.57 32.35 34.00
N GLY A 83 29.85 33.21 33.26
CA GLY A 83 30.33 34.51 32.80
C GLY A 83 31.14 34.48 31.49
N ASP A 84 31.15 33.34 30.79
CA ASP A 84 31.83 33.17 29.49
C ASP A 84 30.99 33.72 28.33
N TRP A 85 30.91 35.06 28.21
CA TRP A 85 30.08 35.74 27.22
C TRP A 85 30.36 35.34 25.75
N LEU A 86 31.61 34.98 25.42
CA LEU A 86 32.00 34.57 24.07
C LEU A 86 31.37 33.23 23.67
N LYS A 87 31.41 32.23 24.56
CA LYS A 87 30.81 30.90 24.34
C LYS A 87 29.29 31.00 24.36
N PHE A 88 28.75 31.83 25.25
CA PHE A 88 27.33 32.13 25.30
C PHE A 88 26.81 32.72 23.97
N ALA A 89 27.50 33.73 23.41
CA ALA A 89 27.10 34.33 22.14
C ALA A 89 27.17 33.32 20.98
N ALA A 90 28.21 32.48 20.93
CA ALA A 90 28.35 31.44 19.91
C ALA A 90 27.23 30.38 19.98
N LEU A 91 26.90 29.91 21.18
CA LEU A 91 25.81 28.94 21.39
C LEU A 91 24.43 29.50 21.04
N ASN A 92 24.19 30.80 21.26
CA ASN A 92 22.95 31.46 20.83
C ASN A 92 22.79 31.44 19.30
N VAL A 93 23.87 31.73 18.56
CA VAL A 93 23.84 31.67 17.09
C VAL A 93 23.55 30.24 16.61
N ILE A 94 24.19 29.24 17.22
CA ILE A 94 23.96 27.82 16.89
C ILE A 94 22.50 27.42 17.20
N ASN A 95 21.95 27.85 18.33
CA ASN A 95 20.57 27.53 18.71
C ASN A 95 19.53 28.15 17.75
N VAL A 96 19.76 29.39 17.31
CA VAL A 96 18.91 30.05 16.30
C VAL A 96 19.00 29.31 14.96
N LEU A 97 20.20 28.88 14.55
CA LEU A 97 20.38 28.07 13.32
C LEU A 97 19.65 26.72 13.43
N LEU A 98 19.69 26.04 14.58
CA LEU A 98 18.96 24.80 14.80
C LEU A 98 17.43 25.00 14.75
N LEU A 99 16.93 26.10 15.32
CA LEU A 99 15.51 26.46 15.23
C LEU A 99 15.07 26.73 13.78
N LEU A 100 15.90 27.40 12.98
CA LEU A 100 15.63 27.60 11.55
C LEU A 100 15.62 26.27 10.79
N LEU A 101 16.48 25.32 11.15
CA LEU A 101 16.52 23.99 10.53
C LEU A 101 15.25 23.16 10.82
N ILE A 102 14.60 23.37 11.98
CA ILE A 102 13.30 22.73 12.28
C ILE A 102 12.23 23.16 11.27
N PHE A 103 12.28 24.41 10.78
CA PHE A 103 11.32 24.93 9.80
C PHE A 103 11.59 24.45 8.36
N VAL A 104 12.83 24.06 8.03
CA VAL A 104 13.26 23.67 6.67
C VAL A 104 13.28 22.13 6.47
N TRP A 105 12.85 21.37 7.48
CA TRP A 105 13.08 19.93 7.58
C TRP A 105 12.46 19.07 6.45
N GLU A 106 11.37 19.52 5.79
CA GLU A 106 10.64 18.70 4.81
C GLU A 106 11.42 18.34 3.54
N LYS A 107 12.46 19.09 3.15
CA LYS A 107 12.97 19.01 1.77
C LYS A 107 14.03 17.95 1.52
N GLN A 108 14.87 17.57 2.51
CA GLN A 108 15.96 16.58 2.34
C GLN A 108 16.41 15.94 3.69
N PRO A 109 15.84 14.80 4.12
CA PRO A 109 16.12 14.23 5.46
C PRO A 109 17.53 13.64 5.63
N LEU A 110 18.16 13.17 4.54
CA LEU A 110 19.49 12.55 4.61
C LEU A 110 20.58 13.60 4.89
N ILE A 111 20.54 14.72 4.17
CA ILE A 111 21.49 15.83 4.35
C ILE A 111 21.31 16.44 5.73
N LEU A 112 20.05 16.63 6.15
CA LEU A 112 19.75 17.17 7.47
C LEU A 112 20.28 16.29 8.60
N SER A 113 20.24 14.96 8.45
CA SER A 113 20.78 14.05 9.46
C SER A 113 22.29 14.23 9.65
N TRP A 114 23.06 14.50 8.59
CA TRP A 114 24.49 14.81 8.71
C TRP A 114 24.76 16.19 9.31
N ILE A 115 23.91 17.18 9.00
CA ILE A 115 23.97 18.50 9.64
C ILE A 115 23.72 18.39 11.14
N VAL A 116 22.76 17.54 11.54
CA VAL A 116 22.44 17.24 12.94
C VAL A 116 23.63 16.61 13.67
N VAL A 117 24.32 15.65 13.05
CA VAL A 117 25.55 15.05 13.60
C VAL A 117 26.65 16.11 13.75
N ALA A 118 26.88 16.93 12.72
CA ALA A 118 27.88 17.99 12.78
C ALA A 118 27.56 19.01 13.88
N ALA A 119 26.29 19.42 14.03
CA ALA A 119 25.87 20.30 15.10
C ALA A 119 26.10 19.67 16.48
N SER A 120 25.76 18.39 16.67
CA SER A 120 26.00 17.68 17.93
C SER A 120 27.48 17.63 18.31
N ALA A 121 28.37 17.46 17.33
CA ALA A 121 29.82 17.50 17.52
C ALA A 121 30.31 18.90 17.90
N ILE A 122 29.76 19.95 17.26
CA ILE A 122 30.12 21.35 17.57
C ILE A 122 29.68 21.72 18.99
N ILE A 123 28.46 21.36 19.39
CA ILE A 123 27.91 21.61 20.73
C ILE A 123 28.82 20.97 21.79
N LEU A 124 29.26 19.73 21.54
CA LEU A 124 30.16 19.03 22.44
C LEU A 124 31.50 19.76 22.69
N CYS A 125 32.03 20.50 21.71
CA CYS A 125 33.24 21.30 21.89
C CYS A 125 33.06 22.49 22.85
N PHE A 126 31.83 22.97 23.03
CA PHE A 126 31.50 24.07 23.94
C PHE A 126 31.12 23.60 25.34
N ALA A 127 31.00 22.28 25.56
CA ALA A 127 30.57 21.73 26.84
C ALA A 127 31.52 22.10 27.98
N PRO A 128 31.00 22.54 29.15
CA PRO A 128 31.82 22.76 30.33
C PRO A 128 32.42 21.44 30.80
N VAL A 129 33.67 21.53 31.23
CA VAL A 129 34.54 20.42 31.66
C VAL A 129 33.85 19.46 32.61
N ALA A 130 33.21 20.00 33.65
CA ALA A 130 32.55 19.23 34.69
C ALA A 130 31.38 18.36 34.18
N LEU A 131 30.82 18.72 33.02
CA LEU A 131 29.64 18.07 32.45
C LEU A 131 29.91 17.39 31.11
N SER A 132 31.15 17.47 30.60
CA SER A 132 31.53 16.97 29.28
C SER A 132 31.18 15.49 29.11
N SER A 133 31.53 14.62 30.06
CA SER A 133 31.17 13.19 30.03
C SER A 133 29.66 12.91 30.02
N SER A 134 28.84 13.71 30.72
CA SER A 134 27.39 13.50 30.68
C SER A 134 26.78 13.93 29.35
N MET A 135 27.32 14.96 28.73
CA MET A 135 26.86 15.48 27.44
C MET A 135 27.29 14.59 26.27
N THR A 136 28.49 13.96 26.33
CA THR A 136 28.91 12.94 25.36
C THR A 136 27.97 11.74 25.37
N LEU A 137 27.54 11.29 26.55
CA LEU A 137 26.60 10.18 26.66
C LEU A 137 25.23 10.53 26.09
N LEU A 138 24.71 11.71 26.40
CA LEU A 138 23.40 12.16 25.91
C LEU A 138 23.41 12.34 24.39
N THR A 139 24.47 12.92 23.83
CA THR A 139 24.63 13.08 22.37
C THR A 139 24.79 11.74 21.64
N LEU A 140 25.53 10.78 22.22
CA LEU A 140 25.61 9.42 21.67
C LEU A 140 24.29 8.68 21.72
N PHE A 141 23.55 8.78 22.83
CA PHE A 141 22.20 8.22 22.94
C PHE A 141 21.25 8.80 21.88
N LEU A 142 21.29 10.12 21.66
CA LEU A 142 20.50 10.79 20.62
C LEU A 142 20.87 10.32 19.21
N CYS A 143 22.16 10.11 18.94
CA CYS A 143 22.65 9.62 17.65
C CYS A 143 22.14 8.20 17.35
N TYR A 144 22.10 7.31 18.34
CA TYR A 144 21.64 5.92 18.14
C TYR A 144 20.12 5.75 18.18
N THR A 145 19.37 6.60 18.89
CA THR A 145 17.93 6.38 19.07
C THR A 145 17.05 7.22 18.13
N LEU A 146 17.43 8.46 17.87
CA LEU A 146 16.56 9.42 17.19
C LEU A 146 17.01 9.77 15.77
N LEU A 147 18.27 9.51 15.42
CA LEU A 147 18.78 9.89 14.11
C LEU A 147 18.35 8.87 13.03
N PRO A 148 17.71 9.32 11.93
CA PRO A 148 17.15 8.45 10.91
C PRO A 148 18.20 8.08 9.85
N LEU A 149 19.36 7.56 10.28
CA LEU A 149 20.41 7.06 9.40
C LEU A 149 20.35 5.53 9.35
N GLN A 150 20.84 4.92 8.26
CA GLN A 150 21.03 3.47 8.20
C GLN A 150 22.17 3.01 9.14
N LEU A 151 22.28 1.70 9.42
CA LEU A 151 23.30 1.15 10.33
C LEU A 151 24.72 1.64 10.06
N LYS A 152 25.15 1.62 8.79
CA LYS A 152 26.53 1.99 8.41
C LYS A 152 26.84 3.47 8.72
N PRO A 153 26.08 4.46 8.20
CA PRO A 153 26.34 5.86 8.50
C PRO A 153 26.10 6.23 9.97
N SER A 154 25.14 5.60 10.66
CA SER A 154 24.92 5.84 12.10
C SER A 154 26.11 5.37 12.95
N ALA A 155 26.69 4.20 12.64
CA ALA A 155 27.87 3.71 13.34
C ALA A 155 29.10 4.61 13.08
N LEU A 156 29.28 5.08 11.85
CA LEU A 156 30.36 6.03 11.52
C LEU A 156 30.20 7.36 12.26
N ALA A 157 28.98 7.91 12.33
CA ALA A 157 28.70 9.13 13.07
C ALA A 157 29.02 9.00 14.57
N ALA A 158 28.62 7.90 15.19
CA ALA A 158 28.92 7.64 16.60
C ALA A 158 30.43 7.49 16.86
N ILE A 159 31.16 6.81 15.96
CA ILE A 159 32.63 6.71 16.05
C ILE A 159 33.26 8.10 15.96
N ILE A 160 32.81 8.96 15.05
CA ILE A 160 33.33 10.34 14.94
C ILE A 160 33.06 11.14 16.23
N ILE A 161 31.86 11.05 16.80
CA ILE A 161 31.50 11.73 18.06
C ILE A 161 32.37 11.22 19.22
N THR A 162 32.63 9.91 19.30
CA THR A 162 33.47 9.33 20.37
C THR A 162 34.94 9.73 20.26
N LEU A 163 35.49 9.79 19.04
CA LEU A 163 36.85 10.25 18.81
C LEU A 163 37.01 11.72 19.19
N LEU A 164 36.02 12.56 18.84
CA LEU A 164 36.01 13.97 19.23
C LEU A 164 35.95 14.13 20.76
N ALA A 165 35.07 13.39 21.43
CA ALA A 165 34.95 13.37 22.88
C ALA A 165 36.29 13.02 23.55
N LEU A 166 36.96 11.98 23.04
CA LEU A 166 38.24 11.51 23.56
C LEU A 166 39.35 12.56 23.36
N ILE A 167 39.40 13.24 22.21
CA ILE A 167 40.33 14.35 21.97
C ILE A 167 40.10 15.48 22.98
N ILE A 168 38.86 15.93 23.16
CA ILE A 168 38.51 16.99 24.13
C ILE A 168 38.97 16.61 25.54
N GLN A 169 38.79 15.35 25.93
CA GLN A 169 39.15 14.85 27.25
C GLN A 169 40.66 14.71 27.45
N ILE A 170 41.43 14.30 26.44
CA ILE A 170 42.90 14.27 26.50
C ILE A 170 43.45 15.67 26.75
N PHE A 171 42.91 16.70 26.09
CA PHE A 171 43.34 18.08 26.28
C PHE A 171 42.99 18.62 27.68
N HIS A 172 41.90 18.13 28.28
CA HIS A 172 41.39 18.68 29.53
C HIS A 172 41.88 17.95 30.79
N TYR A 173 41.97 16.62 30.74
CA TYR A 173 42.28 15.78 31.89
C TYR A 173 43.64 15.10 31.70
N ALA A 174 44.69 15.68 32.28
CA ALA A 174 46.05 15.13 32.25
C ALA A 174 46.26 13.91 33.19
N LYS A 175 45.20 13.40 33.84
CA LYS A 175 45.31 12.26 34.78
C LYS A 175 44.94 10.94 34.10
N PRO A 176 45.82 9.92 34.12
CA PRO A 176 45.59 8.67 33.39
C PRO A 176 44.43 7.83 33.93
N ARG A 177 44.08 7.96 35.23
CA ARG A 177 42.99 7.18 35.85
C ARG A 177 41.60 7.62 35.38
N GLU A 178 41.40 8.93 35.25
CA GLU A 178 40.12 9.52 34.81
C GLU A 178 39.89 9.22 33.32
N LEU A 179 40.97 9.27 32.51
CA LEU A 179 40.93 8.92 31.08
C LEU A 179 40.52 7.46 30.84
N ILE A 180 41.04 6.51 31.63
CA ILE A 180 40.69 5.08 31.48
C ILE A 180 39.21 4.85 31.79
N ALA A 181 38.67 5.45 32.86
CA ALA A 181 37.27 5.31 33.23
C ALA A 181 36.33 5.84 32.13
N GLU A 182 36.70 6.96 31.53
CA GLU A 182 35.92 7.58 30.47
C GLU A 182 35.97 6.78 29.16
N VAL A 183 37.13 6.25 28.78
CA VAL A 183 37.25 5.33 27.63
C VAL A 183 36.38 4.09 27.83
N LEU A 184 36.37 3.51 29.03
CA LEU A 184 35.52 2.37 29.37
C LEU A 184 34.02 2.71 29.25
N LEU A 185 33.63 3.90 29.72
CA LEU A 185 32.25 4.38 29.68
C LEU A 185 31.78 4.68 28.25
N LEU A 186 32.63 5.29 27.41
CA LEU A 186 32.33 5.49 25.99
C LEU A 186 32.22 4.16 25.25
N LEU A 187 33.11 3.20 25.50
CA LEU A 187 33.02 1.86 24.90
C LEU A 187 31.72 1.15 25.29
N ALA A 188 31.35 1.17 26.57
CA ALA A 188 30.11 0.57 27.06
C ALA A 188 28.88 1.19 26.36
N MET A 189 28.88 2.50 26.15
CA MET A 189 27.75 3.21 25.54
C MET A 189 27.65 3.02 24.03
N ASN A 190 28.75 2.81 23.32
CA ASN A 190 28.70 2.41 21.91
C ASN A 190 28.19 0.98 21.74
N ILE A 191 28.60 0.06 22.62
CA ILE A 191 28.10 -1.33 22.61
C ILE A 191 26.58 -1.33 22.88
N SER A 192 26.13 -0.58 23.90
CA SER A 192 24.72 -0.43 24.21
C SER A 192 23.94 0.23 23.06
N GLY A 193 24.48 1.28 22.47
CA GLY A 193 23.89 1.98 21.32
C GLY A 193 23.69 1.06 20.11
N ILE A 194 24.71 0.26 19.75
CA ILE A 194 24.61 -0.73 18.67
C ILE A 194 23.56 -1.80 19.01
N PHE A 195 23.52 -2.27 20.27
CA PHE A 195 22.56 -3.27 20.72
C PHE A 195 21.11 -2.78 20.69
N VAL A 196 20.85 -1.49 20.92
CA VAL A 196 19.51 -0.88 20.81
C VAL A 196 19.15 -0.61 19.34
N TYR A 197 20.09 -0.10 18.56
CA TYR A 197 19.85 0.33 17.19
C TYR A 197 19.67 -0.87 16.23
N TYR A 198 20.49 -1.92 16.35
CA TYR A 198 20.43 -3.11 15.50
C TYR A 198 19.03 -3.79 15.44
N PRO A 199 18.40 -4.18 16.57
CA PRO A 199 17.07 -4.78 16.55
C PRO A 199 16.01 -3.81 16.05
N THR A 200 16.15 -2.52 16.32
CA THR A 200 15.23 -1.50 15.81
C THR A 200 15.22 -1.47 14.28
N GLU A 201 16.40 -1.46 13.64
CA GLU A 201 16.49 -1.52 12.17
C GLU A 201 15.98 -2.86 11.60
N LEU A 202 16.27 -3.97 12.29
CA LEU A 202 15.75 -5.28 11.90
C LEU A 202 14.22 -5.34 11.93
N ILE A 203 13.60 -4.82 13.01
CA ILE A 203 12.15 -4.77 13.15
C ILE A 203 11.56 -3.94 12.01
N GLN A 204 12.12 -2.76 11.73
CA GLN A 204 11.68 -1.90 10.63
C GLN A 204 11.72 -2.62 9.27
N ARG A 205 12.80 -3.37 8.98
CA ARG A 205 12.94 -4.15 7.74
C ARG A 205 11.95 -5.33 7.68
N ARG A 206 11.70 -6.00 8.80
CA ARG A 206 10.73 -7.11 8.88
C ARG A 206 9.31 -6.60 8.66
N THR A 207 8.90 -5.55 9.36
CA THR A 207 7.59 -4.92 9.20
C THR A 207 7.38 -4.49 7.75
N PHE A 208 8.35 -3.83 7.12
CA PHE A 208 8.24 -3.46 5.70
C PHE A 208 8.00 -4.67 4.78
N ARG A 209 8.74 -5.77 4.97
CA ARG A 209 8.56 -7.00 4.20
C ARG A 209 7.20 -7.65 4.45
N GLU A 210 6.73 -7.63 5.69
CA GLU A 210 5.42 -8.18 6.06
C GLU A 210 4.28 -7.34 5.47
N THR A 211 4.35 -6.02 5.58
CA THR A 211 3.40 -5.09 4.95
C THR A 211 3.38 -5.29 3.44
N ARG A 212 4.55 -5.39 2.78
CA ARG A 212 4.64 -5.67 1.34
C ARG A 212 3.95 -6.98 0.98
N LYS A 213 4.22 -8.08 1.71
CA LYS A 213 3.56 -9.37 1.48
C LYS A 213 2.06 -9.33 1.76
N CYS A 214 1.61 -8.49 2.67
CA CYS A 214 0.19 -8.30 2.98
C CYS A 214 -0.52 -7.57 1.82
N VAL A 215 0.07 -6.49 1.32
CA VAL A 215 -0.43 -5.75 0.15
C VAL A 215 -0.50 -6.64 -1.08
N GLU A 216 0.56 -7.41 -1.37
CA GLU A 216 0.59 -8.35 -2.50
C GLU A 216 -0.53 -9.40 -2.42
N ARG A 217 -0.76 -9.97 -1.23
CA ARG A 217 -1.85 -10.92 -1.00
C ARG A 217 -3.21 -10.27 -1.17
N ARG A 218 -3.40 -9.03 -0.71
CA ARG A 218 -4.65 -8.30 -0.87
C ARG A 218 -4.99 -8.09 -2.34
N ILE A 219 -4.02 -7.67 -3.15
CA ILE A 219 -4.20 -7.50 -4.61
C ILE A 219 -4.61 -8.84 -5.25
N ARG A 220 -3.89 -9.93 -4.94
CA ARG A 220 -4.22 -11.26 -5.48
C ARG A 220 -5.63 -11.72 -5.11
N LEU A 221 -6.04 -11.48 -3.87
CA LEU A 221 -7.39 -11.84 -3.41
C LEU A 221 -8.48 -11.11 -4.18
N VAL A 222 -8.30 -9.82 -4.47
CA VAL A 222 -9.25 -9.05 -5.28
C VAL A 222 -9.35 -9.63 -6.69
N HIS A 223 -8.22 -9.92 -7.33
CA HIS A 223 -8.20 -10.55 -8.66
C HIS A 223 -8.89 -11.91 -8.72
N ASP A 224 -8.57 -12.78 -7.75
CA ASP A 224 -9.17 -14.10 -7.69
C ASP A 224 -10.69 -14.01 -7.42
N ASN A 225 -11.14 -13.04 -6.62
CA ASN A 225 -12.56 -12.77 -6.38
C ASN A 225 -13.28 -12.29 -7.66
N GLN A 226 -12.71 -11.34 -8.40
CA GLN A 226 -13.27 -10.88 -9.68
C GLN A 226 -13.42 -12.04 -10.69
N LYS A 227 -12.41 -12.92 -10.79
CA LYS A 227 -12.50 -14.13 -11.63
C LYS A 227 -13.62 -15.06 -11.17
N GLN A 228 -13.76 -15.27 -9.86
CA GLN A 228 -14.83 -16.09 -9.32
C GLN A 228 -16.20 -15.51 -9.67
N GLU A 229 -16.38 -14.20 -9.58
CA GLU A 229 -17.63 -13.51 -9.95
C GLU A 229 -17.92 -13.64 -11.44
N LEU A 230 -16.93 -13.43 -12.32
CA LEU A 230 -17.09 -13.62 -13.76
C LEU A 230 -17.48 -15.06 -14.11
N ILE A 231 -16.85 -16.05 -13.48
CA ILE A 231 -17.19 -17.46 -13.68
C ILE A 231 -18.61 -17.74 -13.18
N LEU A 232 -18.99 -17.23 -12.01
CA LEU A 232 -20.33 -17.39 -11.45
C LEU A 232 -21.40 -16.84 -12.39
N LEU A 233 -21.21 -15.63 -12.92
CA LEU A 233 -22.12 -14.97 -13.85
C LEU A 233 -22.14 -15.61 -15.25
N SER A 234 -21.09 -16.33 -15.63
CA SER A 234 -21.06 -17.08 -16.90
C SER A 234 -21.91 -18.36 -16.87
N VAL A 235 -22.15 -18.91 -15.68
CA VAL A 235 -22.90 -20.16 -15.49
C VAL A 235 -24.33 -19.89 -15.00
N LEU A 236 -24.51 -18.87 -14.17
CA LEU A 236 -25.78 -18.53 -13.54
C LEU A 236 -26.28 -17.15 -13.99
N PRO A 237 -27.60 -16.99 -14.25
CA PRO A 237 -28.19 -15.67 -14.44
C PRO A 237 -27.96 -14.77 -13.22
N LYS A 238 -27.71 -13.48 -13.46
CA LYS A 238 -27.36 -12.47 -12.43
C LYS A 238 -28.27 -12.51 -11.20
N HIS A 239 -29.59 -12.59 -11.40
CA HIS A 239 -30.57 -12.57 -10.31
C HIS A 239 -30.44 -13.79 -9.38
N ILE A 240 -30.20 -14.99 -9.92
CA ILE A 240 -29.97 -16.21 -9.12
C ILE A 240 -28.62 -16.12 -8.42
N ALA A 241 -27.58 -15.63 -9.11
CA ALA A 241 -26.24 -15.46 -8.53
C ALA A 241 -26.26 -14.52 -7.30
N HIS A 242 -26.98 -13.39 -7.37
CA HIS A 242 -27.13 -12.48 -6.24
C HIS A 242 -27.95 -13.08 -5.08
N GLU A 243 -29.01 -13.84 -5.38
CA GLU A 243 -29.79 -14.54 -4.37
C GLU A 243 -28.95 -15.61 -3.65
N MET A 244 -28.21 -16.43 -4.40
CA MET A 244 -27.28 -17.42 -3.85
C MET A 244 -26.19 -16.77 -2.99
N LYS A 245 -25.59 -15.66 -3.47
CA LYS A 245 -24.56 -14.94 -2.71
C LYS A 245 -25.09 -14.44 -1.36
N ARG A 246 -26.28 -13.83 -1.34
CA ARG A 246 -26.93 -13.39 -0.10
C ARG A 246 -27.23 -14.56 0.85
N ASP A 247 -27.69 -15.69 0.32
CA ASP A 247 -27.95 -16.89 1.12
C ASP A 247 -26.67 -17.42 1.80
N PHE A 248 -25.49 -17.34 1.13
CA PHE A 248 -24.20 -17.69 1.74
C PHE A 248 -23.75 -16.69 2.81
N GLU A 249 -23.96 -15.39 2.60
CA GLU A 249 -23.55 -14.32 3.52
C GLU A 249 -24.34 -14.34 4.84
N VAL A 250 -25.61 -14.74 4.80
CA VAL A 250 -26.49 -14.80 5.99
C VAL A 250 -26.19 -16.01 6.88
N GLY A 251 -25.34 -16.95 6.45
CA GLY A 251 -24.81 -18.02 7.30
C GLY A 251 -25.90 -18.89 7.93
N HIS A 252 -26.68 -19.59 7.10
CA HIS A 252 -27.52 -20.68 7.63
C HIS A 252 -26.65 -21.92 7.85
N ASP A 253 -26.40 -22.21 9.12
CA ASP A 253 -25.65 -23.36 9.65
C ASP A 253 -26.47 -24.67 9.59
N ASP A 254 -27.25 -24.85 8.51
CA ASP A 254 -28.17 -25.99 8.42
C ASP A 254 -27.50 -27.20 7.77
N GLU A 255 -27.41 -28.23 8.61
CA GLU A 255 -26.90 -29.60 8.50
C GLU A 255 -27.55 -30.44 7.38
N HIS A 256 -27.83 -29.85 6.21
CA HIS A 256 -28.34 -30.52 5.03
C HIS A 256 -27.47 -30.22 3.80
N THR A 257 -26.50 -31.12 3.61
CA THR A 257 -25.54 -31.26 2.51
C THR A 257 -26.15 -31.40 1.10
N PHE A 258 -27.39 -30.99 0.83
CA PHE A 258 -28.01 -31.12 -0.49
C PHE A 258 -28.76 -29.86 -0.97
N ARG A 259 -28.07 -29.12 -1.85
CA ARG A 259 -28.55 -28.21 -2.92
C ARG A 259 -29.98 -27.67 -2.75
N LYS A 260 -30.11 -26.47 -2.17
CA LYS A 260 -31.30 -25.62 -2.33
C LYS A 260 -31.53 -25.40 -3.84
N ILE A 261 -32.58 -26.01 -4.39
CA ILE A 261 -32.98 -25.80 -5.78
C ILE A 261 -33.80 -24.51 -5.82
N HIS A 262 -33.29 -23.49 -6.49
CA HIS A 262 -34.01 -22.22 -6.68
C HIS A 262 -35.04 -22.40 -7.80
N ILE A 263 -36.31 -22.57 -7.42
CA ILE A 263 -37.44 -22.66 -8.36
C ILE A 263 -38.33 -21.43 -8.15
N GLN A 264 -38.55 -20.66 -9.22
CA GLN A 264 -39.43 -19.50 -9.21
C GLN A 264 -40.55 -19.68 -10.23
N LYS A 265 -41.81 -19.55 -9.79
CA LYS A 265 -42.98 -19.56 -10.69
C LYS A 265 -43.08 -18.17 -11.35
N ASN A 266 -42.95 -18.14 -12.65
CA ASN A 266 -43.13 -16.93 -13.44
C ASN A 266 -44.43 -17.03 -14.28
N GLU A 267 -45.24 -15.98 -14.22
CA GLU A 267 -46.49 -15.85 -14.96
C GLU A 267 -46.31 -14.77 -16.03
N ASN A 268 -47.01 -14.91 -17.17
CA ASN A 268 -46.96 -13.97 -18.30
C ASN A 268 -45.54 -13.80 -18.89
N ILE A 269 -45.05 -14.88 -19.50
CA ILE A 269 -43.75 -14.92 -20.18
C ILE A 269 -43.94 -15.43 -21.61
N SER A 270 -43.01 -15.09 -22.50
CA SER A 270 -42.96 -15.63 -23.86
C SER A 270 -41.68 -16.42 -24.06
N ILE A 271 -41.78 -17.61 -24.66
CA ILE A 271 -40.63 -18.47 -24.95
C ILE A 271 -40.55 -18.64 -26.46
N LEU A 272 -39.34 -18.47 -27.01
CA LEU A 272 -39.04 -18.66 -28.43
C LEU A 272 -38.08 -19.84 -28.61
N PHE A 273 -38.41 -20.67 -29.59
CA PHE A 273 -37.62 -21.81 -30.03
C PHE A 273 -37.27 -21.59 -31.51
N ALA A 274 -35.99 -21.68 -31.86
CA ALA A 274 -35.52 -21.52 -33.23
C ALA A 274 -34.56 -22.67 -33.58
N ASP A 275 -34.91 -23.45 -34.60
CA ASP A 275 -34.16 -24.65 -35.00
C ASP A 275 -33.69 -24.56 -36.46
N ILE A 276 -32.52 -25.14 -36.75
CA ILE A 276 -31.92 -25.07 -38.08
C ILE A 276 -32.49 -26.19 -38.94
N CYS A 277 -33.33 -25.82 -39.90
CA CYS A 277 -33.87 -26.77 -40.86
C CYS A 277 -32.75 -27.43 -41.69
N GLY A 278 -32.71 -28.77 -41.72
CA GLY A 278 -31.75 -29.53 -42.54
C GLY A 278 -30.35 -29.62 -41.95
N PHE A 279 -30.15 -29.32 -40.67
CA PHE A 279 -28.85 -29.37 -40.00
C PHE A 279 -28.14 -30.72 -40.12
N THR A 280 -28.86 -31.85 -40.05
CA THR A 280 -28.27 -33.19 -40.16
C THR A 280 -27.49 -33.37 -41.46
N ASN A 281 -28.03 -32.89 -42.58
CA ASN A 281 -27.35 -32.96 -43.88
C ASN A 281 -26.13 -32.06 -43.91
N LEU A 282 -26.25 -30.81 -43.43
CA LEU A 282 -25.13 -29.88 -43.31
C LEU A 282 -23.98 -30.47 -42.48
N ALA A 283 -24.31 -31.02 -41.30
CA ALA A 283 -23.35 -31.62 -40.38
C ALA A 283 -22.63 -32.85 -40.99
N SER A 284 -23.29 -33.60 -41.88
CA SER A 284 -22.68 -34.74 -42.58
C SER A 284 -21.68 -34.35 -43.68
N MET A 285 -21.81 -33.14 -44.24
CA MET A 285 -20.97 -32.66 -45.34
C MET A 285 -19.82 -31.76 -44.89
N CYS A 286 -19.91 -31.22 -43.67
CA CYS A 286 -18.90 -30.33 -43.10
C CYS A 286 -17.94 -31.06 -42.16
N LYS A 287 -16.70 -30.56 -42.06
CA LYS A 287 -15.80 -30.98 -40.98
C LYS A 287 -16.33 -30.42 -39.66
N ALA A 288 -16.09 -31.16 -38.57
CA ALA A 288 -16.55 -30.77 -37.23
C ALA A 288 -16.08 -29.37 -36.81
N GLU A 289 -14.84 -29.00 -37.10
CA GLU A 289 -14.30 -27.67 -36.78
C GLU A 289 -15.03 -26.54 -37.51
N ASP A 290 -15.25 -26.71 -38.83
CA ASP A 290 -15.94 -25.73 -39.66
C ASP A 290 -17.42 -25.57 -39.26
N LEU A 291 -18.07 -26.69 -38.89
CA LEU A 291 -19.44 -26.70 -38.39
C LEU A 291 -19.55 -25.94 -37.07
N VAL A 292 -18.68 -26.24 -36.09
CA VAL A 292 -18.67 -25.57 -34.78
C VAL A 292 -18.38 -24.08 -34.93
N LYS A 293 -17.46 -23.70 -35.81
CA LYS A 293 -17.14 -22.30 -36.08
C LYS A 293 -18.35 -21.54 -36.66
N THR A 294 -19.03 -22.15 -37.62
CA THR A 294 -20.24 -21.57 -38.25
C THR A 294 -21.38 -21.42 -37.24
N LEU A 295 -21.61 -22.45 -36.42
CA LEU A 295 -22.62 -22.40 -35.34
C LEU A 295 -22.30 -21.34 -34.30
N ASN A 296 -21.05 -21.25 -33.84
CA ASN A 296 -20.63 -20.23 -32.88
C ASN A 296 -20.83 -18.81 -33.42
N GLU A 297 -20.53 -18.58 -34.70
CA GLU A 297 -20.75 -17.27 -35.31
C GLU A 297 -22.25 -16.94 -35.41
N LEU A 298 -23.08 -17.90 -35.82
CA LEU A 298 -24.53 -17.72 -35.88
C LEU A 298 -25.13 -17.42 -34.50
N PHE A 299 -24.78 -18.24 -33.49
CA PHE A 299 -25.30 -18.07 -32.14
C PHE A 299 -24.78 -16.80 -31.47
N ALA A 300 -23.56 -16.35 -31.77
CA ALA A 300 -23.08 -15.04 -31.31
C ALA A 300 -23.92 -13.88 -31.87
N ARG A 301 -24.35 -13.96 -33.13
CA ARG A 301 -25.26 -12.97 -33.72
C ARG A 301 -26.65 -13.02 -33.07
N PHE A 302 -27.18 -14.22 -32.81
CA PHE A 302 -28.45 -14.37 -32.08
C PHE A 302 -28.36 -13.86 -30.65
N ASP A 303 -27.25 -14.09 -29.94
CA ASP A 303 -27.03 -13.56 -28.60
C ASP A 303 -27.09 -12.02 -28.57
N LYS A 304 -26.53 -11.37 -29.60
CA LYS A 304 -26.63 -9.91 -29.75
C LYS A 304 -28.08 -9.46 -29.96
N GLN A 305 -28.82 -10.14 -30.83
CA GLN A 305 -30.23 -9.83 -31.09
C GLN A 305 -31.12 -10.08 -29.86
N ALA A 306 -30.80 -11.12 -29.08
CA ALA A 306 -31.49 -11.43 -27.85
C ALA A 306 -31.34 -10.27 -26.85
N LEU A 307 -30.13 -9.73 -26.70
CA LEU A 307 -29.87 -8.56 -25.87
C LEU A 307 -30.65 -7.33 -26.35
N GLU A 308 -30.64 -7.04 -27.66
CA GLU A 308 -31.33 -5.90 -28.27
C GLU A 308 -32.86 -5.99 -28.13
N ASN A 309 -33.42 -7.21 -28.21
CA ASN A 309 -34.84 -7.47 -28.03
C ASN A 309 -35.22 -7.78 -26.57
N HIS A 310 -34.29 -7.63 -25.62
CA HIS A 310 -34.51 -7.92 -24.20
C HIS A 310 -35.05 -9.34 -23.93
N CYS A 311 -34.55 -10.31 -24.70
CA CYS A 311 -34.76 -11.72 -24.50
C CYS A 311 -33.53 -12.31 -23.81
N GLU A 312 -33.75 -13.13 -22.78
CA GLU A 312 -32.71 -13.87 -22.10
C GLU A 312 -32.53 -15.23 -22.76
N LYS A 313 -31.29 -15.56 -23.15
CA LYS A 313 -30.95 -16.90 -23.64
C LYS A 313 -31.06 -17.88 -22.48
N ILE A 314 -31.78 -18.98 -22.68
CA ILE A 314 -31.83 -20.08 -21.72
C ILE A 314 -30.71 -21.07 -21.99
N LYS A 315 -30.70 -21.64 -23.20
CA LYS A 315 -29.78 -22.73 -23.57
C LYS A 315 -29.74 -22.91 -25.09
N ILE A 316 -28.71 -23.61 -25.55
CA ILE A 316 -28.63 -24.20 -26.88
C ILE A 316 -28.69 -25.72 -26.73
N LEU A 317 -29.57 -26.37 -27.48
CA LEU A 317 -29.68 -27.84 -27.52
C LEU A 317 -29.43 -28.30 -28.95
N GLY A 318 -28.19 -28.69 -29.23
CA GLY A 318 -27.77 -29.05 -30.58
C GLY A 318 -27.78 -27.83 -31.50
N ASP A 319 -28.59 -27.90 -32.54
CA ASP A 319 -28.88 -26.89 -33.55
C ASP A 319 -30.01 -25.92 -33.18
N CYS A 320 -30.70 -26.19 -32.07
CA CYS A 320 -31.82 -25.36 -31.62
C CYS A 320 -31.39 -24.33 -30.56
N TYR A 321 -31.85 -23.10 -30.74
CA TYR A 321 -31.63 -21.94 -29.88
C TYR A 321 -32.91 -21.58 -29.11
N TYR A 322 -32.80 -21.38 -27.80
CA TYR A 322 -33.93 -21.15 -26.88
C TYR A 322 -33.74 -19.84 -26.10
N CYS A 323 -34.70 -18.94 -26.18
CA CYS A 323 -34.73 -17.73 -25.37
C CYS A 323 -36.11 -17.46 -24.77
N VAL A 324 -36.14 -16.65 -23.72
CA VAL A 324 -37.35 -16.26 -22.99
C VAL A 324 -37.38 -14.75 -22.83
N CYS A 325 -38.58 -14.18 -22.89
CA CYS A 325 -38.83 -12.78 -22.66
C CYS A 325 -39.78 -12.61 -21.46
N GLY A 326 -39.49 -11.64 -20.59
CA GLY A 326 -40.26 -11.37 -19.36
C GLY A 326 -39.70 -11.99 -18.08
N ILE A 327 -38.46 -12.50 -18.11
CA ILE A 327 -37.68 -12.93 -16.95
C ILE A 327 -36.23 -12.43 -17.17
N PRO A 328 -35.50 -11.95 -16.14
CA PRO A 328 -35.94 -11.79 -14.75
C PRO A 328 -36.93 -10.63 -14.54
N ASP A 329 -36.82 -9.59 -15.37
CA ASP A 329 -37.68 -8.42 -15.27
C ASP A 329 -39.00 -8.66 -16.02
N LYS A 330 -40.10 -8.62 -15.26
CA LYS A 330 -41.44 -8.72 -15.83
C LYS A 330 -41.69 -7.53 -16.74
N ARG A 331 -42.23 -7.80 -17.92
CA ARG A 331 -42.58 -6.79 -18.91
C ARG A 331 -43.92 -7.12 -19.53
N THR A 332 -44.68 -6.11 -19.95
CA THR A 332 -46.02 -6.29 -20.50
C THR A 332 -46.02 -6.59 -22.01
N ASP A 333 -44.95 -6.20 -22.70
CA ASP A 333 -44.73 -6.36 -24.13
C ASP A 333 -43.86 -7.59 -24.47
N HIS A 334 -43.73 -8.55 -23.54
CA HIS A 334 -42.89 -9.74 -23.67
C HIS A 334 -43.16 -10.52 -24.97
N ALA A 335 -44.43 -10.59 -25.39
CA ALA A 335 -44.84 -11.27 -26.61
C ALA A 335 -44.38 -10.53 -27.88
N VAL A 336 -44.41 -9.19 -27.88
CA VAL A 336 -43.97 -8.38 -29.01
C VAL A 336 -42.46 -8.53 -29.20
N CYS A 337 -41.69 -8.42 -28.11
CA CYS A 337 -40.24 -8.60 -28.13
C CYS A 337 -39.83 -9.99 -28.60
N ALA A 338 -40.52 -11.04 -28.15
CA ALA A 338 -40.25 -12.41 -28.62
C ALA A 338 -40.50 -12.56 -30.13
N VAL A 339 -41.57 -11.96 -30.66
CA VAL A 339 -41.86 -12.00 -32.11
C VAL A 339 -40.84 -11.16 -32.89
N SER A 340 -40.49 -9.97 -32.42
CA SER A 340 -39.45 -9.12 -33.03
C SER A 340 -38.11 -9.85 -33.09
N MET A 341 -37.71 -10.51 -32.00
CA MET A 341 -36.52 -11.37 -31.96
C MET A 341 -36.56 -12.45 -33.04
N GLY A 342 -37.70 -13.14 -33.20
CA GLY A 342 -37.85 -14.16 -34.26
C GLY A 342 -37.71 -13.58 -35.68
N LEU A 343 -38.25 -12.40 -35.93
CA LEU A 343 -38.11 -11.70 -37.21
C LEU A 343 -36.66 -11.28 -37.47
N ASP A 344 -35.98 -10.79 -36.45
CA ASP A 344 -34.57 -10.40 -36.51
C ASP A 344 -33.67 -11.61 -36.76
N MET A 345 -33.94 -12.76 -36.12
CA MET A 345 -33.23 -14.02 -36.40
C MET A 345 -33.37 -14.42 -37.86
N ILE A 346 -34.57 -14.34 -38.43
CA ILE A 346 -34.82 -14.62 -39.85
C ILE A 346 -34.03 -13.66 -40.75
N HIS A 347 -33.96 -12.38 -40.38
CA HIS A 347 -33.18 -11.39 -41.14
C HIS A 347 -31.68 -11.66 -41.07
N THR A 348 -31.15 -12.14 -39.95
CA THR A 348 -29.72 -12.42 -39.76
C THR A 348 -29.24 -13.70 -40.43
N ILE A 349 -30.14 -14.66 -40.65
CA ILE A 349 -29.85 -15.89 -41.38
C ILE A 349 -29.75 -15.66 -42.90
N LYS A 350 -30.48 -14.65 -43.42
CA LYS A 350 -30.41 -14.26 -44.84
C LYS A 350 -29.07 -13.62 -45.17
#